data_AF-A0A0K8UL75-F1
#
_entry.id   AF-A0A0K8UL75-F1
#
_cell.length_a   1.000
_cell.length_b   1.000
_cell.length_c   1.000
_cell.angle_alpha   90.00
_cell.angle_beta   90.00
_cell.angle_gamma   90.00
#
_symmetry.space_group_name_H-M   'P 1'
#
loop_
_entity.id
_entity.type
_entity.pdbx_description
1 polymer ?
#
loop_
_entity_poly.entity_id
_entity_poly.type
_entity_poly.pdbx_seq_one_letter_code
_entity_poly.pdbx_strand_id
1 'polypeptide(L)'
;MTPISPMLANACKSVEEAFKKCPNGLYTEIKYDGERVQIHKRGSEFKFFSRNLKPVMDHKIKRFHELIPKAFPGGGDMILDSEIILVDTITGSLLPFGTLGAHKKKEFSHAEVCIFTFDCLLYKGEDLTNVPFHKRRKILEENINPIKSCVELSESQFLKTKNELSLMTAKVLKANLEGVVLKNPNGTYQPGKRGWLKVKKDYLFGGKMADTADLVVLGAWFGSGKKGGILSIFLMGCYDSRDMLWKTVTKVHSGLDDAENERVHEELMNLMERADPNQMPNWLLCKKALVPDYLAKVPNKMPVWEITGAEFTKSEAHTAAGISIRFPRITRLRVDKSADHANDLEYLQKLFEASKNDVNVDLLLSNCEDRNGVVNVKIEEIDSKINLTPKKKSKSANEDDDLPGSSVKLKRRADEVAKELSDNKKRKTQSPNVKPENVATKVKIEEKLGKQTKLDLSSLGKKEDKFRDFVKNIDIKTESQTQHCGGVVKKKSDIFKNLVAHFGSEADDEQLKCAFVSYGGLVTKNSNDANIVLHAATLLSSDDFSVLRYQYKPTARHLSIDWLRDSLKEGKCMAYPIYAVVLQQQQKLL
;
A
#
# COMPACT_ATOMS: atom_id res chain seq x y z
N MET A 1 6.13 -16.35 -28.41
CA MET A 1 6.45 -17.10 -27.17
C MET A 1 7.73 -16.62 -26.49
N THR A 2 8.72 -16.10 -27.22
CA THR A 2 9.75 -15.21 -26.65
C THR A 2 9.12 -13.86 -26.30
N PRO A 3 9.40 -13.25 -25.14
CA PRO A 3 8.88 -11.92 -24.78
C PRO A 3 9.51 -10.79 -25.60
N ILE A 4 8.75 -9.71 -25.81
CA ILE A 4 9.17 -8.49 -26.51
C ILE A 4 9.30 -7.35 -25.50
N SER A 5 10.43 -6.64 -25.48
CA SER A 5 10.65 -5.48 -24.60
C SER A 5 9.51 -4.45 -24.70
N PRO A 6 8.76 -4.14 -23.62
CA PRO A 6 7.58 -3.30 -23.72
C PRO A 6 7.90 -1.87 -24.16
N MET A 7 7.05 -1.30 -25.02
CA MET A 7 7.10 0.13 -25.37
C MET A 7 6.75 0.99 -24.13
N LEU A 8 7.51 2.06 -23.90
CA LEU A 8 7.49 2.84 -22.66
C LEU A 8 6.93 4.25 -22.87
N ALA A 9 6.53 4.89 -21.76
CA ALA A 9 6.04 6.26 -21.73
C ALA A 9 7.04 7.23 -21.06
N ASN A 10 7.23 8.40 -21.66
CA ASN A 10 7.85 9.56 -21.03
C ASN A 10 6.86 10.30 -20.13
N ALA A 11 7.34 10.95 -19.06
CA ALA A 11 6.51 11.92 -18.34
C ALA A 11 6.23 13.12 -19.25
N CYS A 12 4.99 13.63 -19.21
CA CYS A 12 4.53 14.81 -19.92
C CYS A 12 4.02 15.82 -18.88
N LYS A 13 4.57 17.04 -18.89
CA LYS A 13 4.38 18.04 -17.83
C LYS A 13 3.25 19.03 -18.11
N SER A 14 2.81 19.15 -19.36
CA SER A 14 1.67 19.98 -19.75
C SER A 14 0.97 19.46 -21.02
N VAL A 15 -0.20 20.03 -21.32
CA VAL A 15 -1.00 19.72 -22.51
C VAL A 15 -0.34 20.26 -23.79
N GLU A 16 0.40 21.37 -23.69
CA GLU A 16 1.23 21.94 -24.78
C GLU A 16 2.33 20.97 -25.19
N GLU A 17 2.98 20.31 -24.23
CA GLU A 17 4.05 19.35 -24.50
C GLU A 17 3.52 18.13 -25.26
N ALA A 18 2.29 17.69 -24.94
CA ALA A 18 1.62 16.61 -25.64
C ALA A 18 1.31 16.97 -27.09
N PHE A 19 0.66 18.11 -27.33
CA PHE A 19 0.31 18.55 -28.68
C PHE A 19 1.53 19.01 -29.51
N LYS A 20 2.62 19.48 -28.88
CA LYS A 20 3.90 19.71 -29.58
C LYS A 20 4.49 18.41 -30.15
N LYS A 21 4.19 17.25 -29.55
CA LYS A 21 4.65 15.93 -30.02
C LYS A 21 3.63 15.23 -30.93
N CYS A 22 2.35 15.56 -30.81
CA CYS A 22 1.25 15.03 -31.63
C CYS A 22 0.34 16.17 -32.12
N PRO A 23 0.79 17.01 -33.09
CA PRO A 23 0.06 18.21 -33.49
C PRO A 23 -1.28 17.90 -34.18
N ASN A 24 -1.41 16.74 -34.82
CA ASN A 24 -2.59 16.34 -35.58
C ASN A 24 -3.61 15.54 -34.73
N GLY A 25 -3.56 15.69 -33.41
CA GLY A 25 -4.34 14.90 -32.45
C GLY A 25 -3.63 13.64 -31.96
N LEU A 26 -4.17 13.05 -30.89
CA LEU A 26 -3.60 11.91 -30.18
C LEU A 26 -4.69 10.98 -29.62
N TYR A 27 -4.36 9.70 -29.41
CA TYR A 27 -5.20 8.81 -28.62
C TYR A 27 -4.85 8.99 -27.14
N THR A 28 -5.88 9.16 -26.32
CA THR A 28 -5.79 9.29 -24.86
C THR A 28 -6.47 8.09 -24.23
N GLU A 29 -5.74 7.37 -23.37
CA GLU A 29 -6.25 6.23 -22.62
C GLU A 29 -6.13 6.45 -21.11
N ILE A 30 -7.04 5.86 -20.34
CA ILE A 30 -6.92 5.81 -18.88
C ILE A 30 -5.58 5.16 -18.52
N LYS A 31 -4.78 5.81 -17.67
CA LYS A 31 -3.63 5.15 -17.07
C LYS A 31 -4.09 4.29 -15.89
N TYR A 32 -4.29 3.02 -16.18
CA TYR A 32 -4.52 1.99 -15.17
C TYR A 32 -3.31 1.83 -14.22
N ASP A 33 -3.61 1.63 -12.93
CA ASP A 33 -2.64 1.47 -11.84
C ASP A 33 -2.53 0.00 -11.41
N GLY A 34 -2.14 -0.84 -12.37
CA GLY A 34 -2.11 -2.30 -12.22
C GLY A 34 -0.72 -2.90 -12.34
N GLU A 35 -0.66 -4.12 -12.85
CA GLU A 35 0.58 -4.76 -13.30
C GLU A 35 0.53 -5.02 -14.81
N ARG A 36 1.45 -4.42 -15.57
CA ARG A 36 1.54 -4.68 -17.02
C ARG A 36 1.91 -6.11 -17.33
N VAL A 37 1.11 -6.74 -18.18
CA VAL A 37 1.25 -8.11 -18.67
C VAL A 37 1.20 -8.12 -20.20
N GLN A 38 2.27 -8.63 -20.80
CA GLN A 38 2.32 -9.01 -22.21
C GLN A 38 1.87 -10.47 -22.34
N ILE A 39 0.79 -10.68 -23.08
CA ILE A 39 0.14 -11.98 -23.24
C ILE A 39 0.57 -12.56 -24.59
N HIS A 40 1.17 -13.74 -24.62
CA HIS A 40 1.39 -14.50 -25.84
C HIS A 40 0.48 -15.72 -25.85
N LYS A 41 -0.16 -15.96 -26.99
CA LYS A 41 -0.95 -17.15 -27.29
C LYS A 41 -0.45 -17.77 -28.59
N ARG A 42 -0.20 -19.09 -28.58
CA ARG A 42 0.14 -19.90 -29.74
C ARG A 42 -0.68 -21.18 -29.74
N GLY A 43 -1.63 -21.32 -30.66
CA GLY A 43 -2.65 -22.37 -30.59
C GLY A 43 -3.40 -22.29 -29.24
N SER A 44 -3.24 -23.30 -28.39
CA SER A 44 -3.72 -23.36 -27.01
C SER A 44 -2.66 -23.04 -25.94
N GLU A 45 -1.39 -22.88 -26.31
CA GLU A 45 -0.30 -22.51 -25.40
C GLU A 45 -0.38 -21.02 -25.05
N PHE A 46 -0.39 -20.68 -23.76
CA PHE A 46 -0.32 -19.30 -23.28
C PHE A 46 0.95 -19.06 -22.46
N LYS A 47 1.56 -17.88 -22.61
CA LYS A 47 2.63 -17.35 -21.75
C LYS A 47 2.36 -15.89 -21.42
N PHE A 48 2.51 -15.54 -20.14
CA PHE A 48 2.24 -14.21 -19.61
C PHE A 48 3.53 -13.63 -19.04
N PHE A 49 3.98 -12.49 -19.56
CA PHE A 49 5.21 -11.84 -19.14
C PHE A 49 4.91 -10.49 -18.49
N SER A 50 5.47 -10.28 -17.30
CA SER A 50 5.46 -8.99 -16.63
C SER A 50 6.25 -7.94 -17.42
N ARG A 51 6.07 -6.66 -17.06
CA ARG A 51 6.88 -5.53 -17.56
C ARG A 51 8.40 -5.77 -17.63
N ASN A 52 8.95 -6.56 -16.71
CA ASN A 52 10.38 -6.88 -16.64
C ASN A 52 10.72 -8.23 -17.31
N LEU A 53 9.87 -8.68 -18.24
CA LEU A 53 9.95 -9.93 -19.03
C LEU A 53 10.00 -11.24 -18.24
N LYS A 54 9.84 -11.19 -16.90
CA LYS A 54 9.68 -12.37 -16.04
C LYS A 54 8.26 -12.94 -16.16
N PRO A 55 8.05 -14.26 -16.06
CA PRO A 55 6.72 -14.87 -16.01
C PRO A 55 5.83 -14.25 -14.91
N VAL A 56 4.53 -14.12 -15.18
CA VAL A 56 3.54 -13.68 -14.19
C VAL A 56 3.10 -14.85 -13.32
N MET A 57 2.84 -14.60 -12.04
CA MET A 57 2.45 -15.63 -11.07
C MET A 57 1.06 -16.23 -11.38
N ASP A 58 0.97 -17.56 -11.46
CA ASP A 58 -0.22 -18.33 -11.86
C ASP A 58 -1.54 -17.88 -11.23
N HIS A 59 -1.53 -17.51 -9.94
CA HIS A 59 -2.72 -17.08 -9.20
C HIS A 59 -3.38 -15.80 -9.76
N LYS A 60 -2.66 -15.02 -10.56
CA LYS A 60 -3.19 -13.83 -11.26
C LYS A 60 -3.74 -14.14 -12.64
N ILE A 61 -3.31 -15.25 -13.27
CA ILE A 61 -3.48 -15.50 -14.72
C ILE A 61 -4.26 -16.77 -15.07
N LYS A 62 -4.37 -17.75 -14.16
CA LYS A 62 -4.93 -19.09 -14.45
C LYS A 62 -6.29 -19.04 -15.18
N ARG A 63 -7.19 -18.14 -14.77
CA ARG A 63 -8.53 -17.98 -15.37
C ARG A 63 -8.51 -17.51 -16.83
N PHE A 64 -7.46 -16.82 -17.26
CA PHE A 64 -7.40 -16.22 -18.60
C PHE A 64 -7.11 -17.21 -19.72
N HIS A 65 -6.60 -18.41 -19.40
CA HIS A 65 -6.50 -19.51 -20.35
C HIS A 65 -7.87 -19.89 -20.95
N GLU A 66 -8.95 -19.74 -20.18
CA GLU A 66 -10.32 -19.99 -20.62
C GLU A 66 -11.05 -18.74 -21.12
N LEU A 67 -10.71 -17.56 -20.59
CA LEU A 67 -11.41 -16.31 -20.88
C LEU A 67 -10.88 -15.61 -22.15
N ILE A 68 -9.56 -15.65 -22.43
CA ILE A 68 -9.01 -15.02 -23.64
C ILE A 68 -9.55 -15.67 -24.93
N PRO A 69 -9.67 -17.02 -25.05
CA PRO A 69 -10.32 -17.62 -26.23
C PRO A 69 -11.78 -17.24 -26.42
N LYS A 70 -12.51 -16.93 -25.33
CA LYS A 70 -13.91 -16.44 -25.37
C LYS A 70 -13.97 -14.96 -25.75
N ALA A 71 -12.99 -14.17 -25.31
CA ALA A 71 -12.88 -12.74 -25.60
C ALA A 71 -12.31 -12.43 -26.99
N PHE A 72 -11.50 -13.31 -27.58
CA PHE A 72 -10.95 -13.16 -28.93
C PHE A 72 -11.23 -14.42 -29.79
N PRO A 73 -12.50 -14.70 -30.12
CA PRO A 73 -12.89 -15.87 -30.90
C PRO A 73 -12.23 -15.84 -32.29
N GLY A 74 -11.59 -16.94 -32.68
CA GLY A 74 -10.90 -17.03 -33.97
C GLY A 74 -9.64 -16.15 -34.09
N GLY A 75 -9.14 -15.54 -33.01
CA GLY A 75 -7.98 -14.65 -33.05
C GLY A 75 -6.61 -15.32 -33.30
N GLY A 76 -6.58 -16.63 -33.52
CA GLY A 76 -5.37 -17.38 -33.90
C GLY A 76 -4.24 -17.26 -32.88
N ASP A 77 -3.02 -17.11 -33.39
CA ASP A 77 -1.84 -16.75 -32.62
C ASP A 77 -1.79 -15.23 -32.42
N MET A 78 -1.45 -14.78 -31.21
CA MET A 78 -1.49 -13.35 -30.86
C MET A 78 -0.48 -12.97 -29.78
N ILE A 79 -0.09 -11.69 -29.79
CA ILE A 79 0.66 -11.03 -28.72
C ILE A 79 -0.08 -9.75 -28.36
N LEU A 80 -0.61 -9.69 -27.14
CA LEU A 80 -1.37 -8.55 -26.61
C LEU A 80 -0.56 -7.83 -25.52
N ASP A 81 -0.71 -6.51 -25.44
CA ASP A 81 -0.15 -5.67 -24.38
C ASP A 81 -1.30 -5.15 -23.51
N SER A 82 -1.21 -5.39 -22.19
CA SER A 82 -2.33 -5.18 -21.27
C SER A 82 -1.87 -4.82 -19.86
N GLU A 83 -2.77 -4.24 -19.08
CA GLU A 83 -2.60 -4.09 -17.62
C GLU A 83 -3.59 -5.04 -16.93
N ILE A 84 -3.13 -5.79 -15.91
CA ILE A 84 -4.04 -6.50 -15.00
C ILE A 84 -4.31 -5.67 -13.75
N ILE A 85 -5.56 -5.70 -13.28
CA ILE A 85 -6.03 -4.96 -12.09
C ILE A 85 -6.99 -5.87 -11.33
N LEU A 86 -7.10 -5.70 -10.00
CA LEU A 86 -8.19 -6.30 -9.24
C LEU A 86 -9.42 -5.38 -9.33
N VAL A 87 -10.58 -5.93 -9.68
CA VAL A 87 -11.82 -5.18 -9.94
C VAL A 87 -12.95 -5.78 -9.11
N ASP A 88 -13.70 -4.95 -8.38
CA ASP A 88 -14.91 -5.36 -7.69
C ASP A 88 -16.01 -5.68 -8.72
N THR A 89 -16.59 -6.89 -8.64
CA THR A 89 -17.54 -7.41 -9.62
C THR A 89 -18.99 -6.98 -9.34
N ILE A 90 -19.27 -6.38 -8.18
CA ILE A 90 -20.58 -5.81 -7.82
C ILE A 90 -20.63 -4.34 -8.26
N THR A 91 -19.61 -3.56 -7.92
CA THR A 91 -19.58 -2.11 -8.18
C THR A 91 -18.92 -1.74 -9.50
N GLY A 92 -18.11 -2.64 -10.10
CA GLY A 92 -17.25 -2.34 -11.24
C GLY A 92 -16.01 -1.50 -10.88
N SER A 93 -15.76 -1.23 -9.59
CA SER A 93 -14.66 -0.35 -9.16
C SER A 93 -13.30 -1.01 -9.35
N LEU A 94 -12.36 -0.26 -9.93
CA LEU A 94 -10.95 -0.63 -9.94
C LEU A 94 -10.39 -0.51 -8.52
N LEU A 95 -9.75 -1.56 -8.02
CA LEU A 95 -9.16 -1.57 -6.67
C LEU A 95 -7.70 -1.10 -6.71
N PRO A 96 -7.18 -0.48 -5.61
CA PRO A 96 -5.84 0.12 -5.61
C PRO A 96 -4.69 -0.84 -5.92
N PHE A 97 -3.56 -0.30 -6.35
CA PHE A 97 -2.33 -1.05 -6.58
C PHE A 97 -1.90 -1.87 -5.36
N GLY A 98 -1.31 -3.05 -5.60
CA GLY A 98 -0.88 -3.99 -4.56
C GLY A 98 -1.97 -4.96 -4.07
N THR A 99 -3.25 -4.68 -4.34
CA THR A 99 -4.36 -5.61 -4.04
C THR A 99 -4.25 -6.95 -4.78
N LEU A 100 -3.55 -6.98 -5.92
CA LEU A 100 -3.20 -8.17 -6.70
C LEU A 100 -2.30 -9.20 -5.98
N GLY A 101 -1.75 -8.88 -4.79
CA GLY A 101 -1.00 -9.84 -3.99
C GLY A 101 -1.90 -10.98 -3.47
N ALA A 102 -1.42 -12.23 -3.51
CA ALA A 102 -2.22 -13.42 -3.17
C ALA A 102 -2.86 -13.42 -1.76
N HIS A 103 -2.30 -12.68 -0.80
CA HIS A 103 -2.92 -12.44 0.50
C HIS A 103 -3.98 -11.32 0.41
N LYS A 104 -3.66 -10.19 -0.25
CA LYS A 104 -4.58 -9.06 -0.41
C LYS A 104 -5.82 -9.38 -1.23
N LYS A 105 -5.74 -10.20 -2.29
CA LYS A 105 -6.96 -10.65 -3.00
C LYS A 105 -7.98 -11.32 -2.06
N LYS A 106 -7.53 -12.06 -1.03
CA LYS A 106 -8.42 -12.73 -0.08
C LYS A 106 -9.17 -11.79 0.86
N GLU A 107 -8.76 -10.52 0.95
CA GLU A 107 -9.46 -9.49 1.73
C GLU A 107 -10.71 -8.95 1.00
N PHE A 108 -10.85 -9.23 -0.31
CA PHE A 108 -11.95 -8.76 -1.15
C PHE A 108 -12.79 -9.95 -1.65
N SER A 109 -13.94 -10.19 -1.02
CA SER A 109 -14.83 -11.32 -1.32
C SER A 109 -15.44 -11.31 -2.73
N HIS A 110 -15.62 -10.12 -3.31
CA HIS A 110 -16.25 -9.93 -4.63
C HIS A 110 -15.30 -9.30 -5.65
N ALA A 111 -13.99 -9.55 -5.56
CA ALA A 111 -13.03 -8.93 -6.48
C ALA A 111 -12.26 -9.94 -7.32
N GLU A 112 -12.15 -9.65 -8.62
CA GLU A 112 -11.52 -10.52 -9.61
C GLU A 112 -10.46 -9.81 -10.45
N VAL A 113 -9.53 -10.59 -11.01
CA VAL A 113 -8.47 -10.00 -11.84
C VAL A 113 -9.02 -9.74 -13.23
N CYS A 114 -9.07 -8.47 -13.66
CA CYS A 114 -9.45 -8.07 -15.01
C CYS A 114 -8.20 -7.77 -15.86
N ILE A 115 -8.25 -8.09 -17.14
CA ILE A 115 -7.30 -7.63 -18.18
C ILE A 115 -7.90 -6.40 -18.88
N PHE A 116 -7.15 -5.30 -18.93
CA PHE A 116 -7.42 -4.16 -19.80
C PHE A 116 -6.39 -4.13 -20.94
N THR A 117 -6.81 -4.56 -22.13
CA THR A 117 -5.93 -4.70 -23.32
C THR A 117 -5.80 -3.36 -24.04
N PHE A 118 -4.57 -2.90 -24.26
CA PHE A 118 -4.30 -1.56 -24.80
C PHE A 118 -3.43 -1.52 -26.05
N ASP A 119 -2.84 -2.65 -26.48
CA ASP A 119 -2.14 -2.76 -27.77
C ASP A 119 -2.09 -4.23 -28.24
N CYS A 120 -1.84 -4.44 -29.53
CA CYS A 120 -1.55 -5.76 -30.10
C CYS A 120 -0.28 -5.68 -30.96
N LEU A 121 0.66 -6.59 -30.69
CA LEU A 121 1.95 -6.67 -31.36
C LEU A 121 1.95 -7.73 -32.46
N LEU A 122 1.08 -8.74 -32.34
CA LEU A 122 0.89 -9.81 -33.31
C LEU A 122 -0.56 -10.30 -33.24
N TYR A 123 -1.20 -10.60 -34.36
CA TYR A 123 -2.58 -11.09 -34.37
C TYR A 123 -2.86 -12.00 -35.58
N LYS A 124 -3.55 -13.13 -35.36
CA LYS A 124 -3.75 -14.21 -36.36
C LYS A 124 -2.44 -14.69 -37.03
N GLY A 125 -1.30 -14.53 -36.36
CA GLY A 125 0.04 -14.84 -36.87
C GLY A 125 0.84 -13.63 -37.41
N GLU A 126 0.16 -12.56 -37.83
CA GLU A 126 0.78 -11.39 -38.49
C GLU A 126 1.46 -10.44 -37.50
N ASP A 127 2.68 -9.98 -37.81
CA ASP A 127 3.41 -8.98 -37.03
C ASP A 127 2.83 -7.57 -37.24
N LEU A 128 2.35 -6.97 -36.15
CA LEU A 128 1.75 -5.64 -36.13
C LEU A 128 2.69 -4.56 -35.60
N THR A 129 3.93 -4.87 -35.21
CA THR A 129 4.83 -3.89 -34.57
C THR A 129 5.11 -2.67 -35.46
N ASN A 130 5.30 -2.89 -36.76
CA ASN A 130 5.49 -1.82 -37.75
C ASN A 130 4.18 -1.17 -38.25
N VAL A 131 3.01 -1.62 -37.78
CA VAL A 131 1.70 -1.09 -38.16
C VAL A 131 1.35 0.14 -37.28
N PRO A 132 0.81 1.24 -37.84
CA PRO A 132 0.37 2.42 -37.08
C PRO A 132 -0.62 2.11 -35.95
N PHE A 133 -0.48 2.77 -34.79
CA PHE A 133 -1.30 2.51 -33.60
C PHE A 133 -2.81 2.52 -33.88
N HIS A 134 -3.32 3.47 -34.66
CA HIS A 134 -4.76 3.53 -34.98
C HIS A 134 -5.28 2.25 -35.66
N LYS A 135 -4.45 1.59 -36.48
CA LYS A 135 -4.80 0.30 -37.10
C LYS A 135 -4.71 -0.86 -36.11
N ARG A 136 -3.69 -0.89 -35.23
CA ARG A 136 -3.56 -1.92 -34.18
C ARG A 136 -4.73 -1.85 -33.19
N ARG A 137 -5.09 -0.63 -32.75
CA ARG A 137 -6.25 -0.37 -31.91
C ARG A 137 -7.56 -0.79 -32.59
N LYS A 138 -7.74 -0.44 -33.86
CA LYS A 138 -8.89 -0.88 -34.65
C LYS A 138 -8.99 -2.41 -34.77
N ILE A 139 -7.87 -3.12 -34.96
CA ILE A 139 -7.83 -4.60 -34.98
C ILE A 139 -8.34 -5.17 -33.65
N LEU A 140 -7.95 -4.61 -32.50
CA LEU A 140 -8.49 -5.01 -31.19
C LEU A 140 -10.00 -4.76 -31.10
N GLU A 141 -10.47 -3.58 -31.51
CA GLU A 141 -11.88 -3.17 -31.43
C GLU A 141 -12.80 -4.00 -32.33
N GLU A 142 -12.34 -4.40 -33.52
CA GLU A 142 -13.09 -5.25 -34.46
C GLU A 142 -13.07 -6.76 -34.12
N ASN A 143 -12.27 -7.20 -33.15
CA ASN A 143 -12.05 -8.63 -32.87
C ASN A 143 -12.26 -9.06 -31.41
N ILE A 144 -12.55 -8.13 -30.49
CA ILE A 144 -12.85 -8.47 -29.10
C ILE A 144 -14.37 -8.64 -28.88
N ASN A 145 -14.73 -9.66 -28.09
CA ASN A 145 -16.00 -9.78 -27.40
C ASN A 145 -15.74 -9.47 -25.91
N PRO A 146 -15.93 -8.23 -25.43
CA PRO A 146 -15.53 -7.85 -24.07
C PRO A 146 -16.29 -8.65 -23.00
N ILE A 147 -15.54 -9.21 -22.04
CA ILE A 147 -16.09 -9.92 -20.89
C ILE A 147 -15.94 -9.00 -19.69
N LYS A 148 -17.04 -8.35 -19.28
CA LYS A 148 -17.08 -7.36 -18.20
C LYS A 148 -16.41 -7.86 -16.91
N SER A 149 -15.58 -7.01 -16.29
CA SER A 149 -14.78 -7.30 -15.09
C SER A 149 -13.82 -8.50 -15.26
N CYS A 150 -13.50 -8.87 -16.51
CA CYS A 150 -12.68 -10.04 -16.82
C CYS A 150 -11.62 -9.80 -17.93
N VAL A 151 -12.06 -9.48 -19.16
CA VAL A 151 -11.18 -9.25 -20.31
C VAL A 151 -11.82 -8.17 -21.17
N GLU A 152 -11.26 -6.97 -21.10
CA GLU A 152 -11.79 -5.74 -21.68
C GLU A 152 -10.69 -5.00 -22.48
N LEU A 153 -11.06 -3.95 -23.22
CA LEU A 153 -10.10 -3.01 -23.77
C LEU A 153 -9.83 -1.88 -22.78
N SER A 154 -8.70 -1.18 -22.92
CA SER A 154 -8.56 0.15 -22.34
C SER A 154 -9.61 1.10 -22.91
N GLU A 155 -10.20 1.93 -22.05
CA GLU A 155 -10.96 3.11 -22.51
C GLU A 155 -10.01 4.05 -23.26
N SER A 156 -10.33 4.34 -24.52
CA SER A 156 -9.48 5.09 -25.47
C SER A 156 -10.33 6.10 -26.23
N GLN A 157 -9.87 7.34 -26.33
CA GLN A 157 -10.54 8.42 -27.05
C GLN A 157 -9.52 9.17 -27.92
N PHE A 158 -9.86 9.43 -29.19
CA PHE A 158 -9.03 10.23 -30.08
C PHE A 158 -9.39 11.72 -29.94
N LEU A 159 -8.45 12.51 -29.42
CA LEU A 159 -8.62 13.93 -29.12
C LEU A 159 -7.82 14.79 -30.10
N LYS A 160 -8.39 15.91 -30.54
CA LYS A 160 -7.81 16.81 -31.57
C LYS A 160 -7.30 18.13 -30.99
N THR A 161 -7.72 18.49 -29.79
CA THR A 161 -7.48 19.81 -29.19
C THR A 161 -6.94 19.71 -27.77
N LYS A 162 -6.31 20.81 -27.32
CA LYS A 162 -5.82 20.95 -25.94
C LYS A 162 -6.96 20.86 -24.92
N ASN A 163 -8.07 21.58 -25.16
CA ASN A 163 -9.21 21.66 -24.25
C ASN A 163 -9.83 20.27 -24.01
N GLU A 164 -9.99 19.45 -25.08
CA GLU A 164 -10.43 18.05 -24.95
C GLU A 164 -9.50 17.24 -24.03
N LEU A 165 -8.17 17.38 -24.16
CA LEU A 165 -7.21 16.66 -23.32
C LEU A 165 -7.19 17.18 -21.87
N SER A 166 -7.31 18.49 -21.64
CA SER A 166 -7.49 19.07 -20.31
C SER A 166 -8.75 18.52 -19.63
N LEU A 167 -9.88 18.54 -20.33
CA LEU A 167 -11.16 18.02 -19.83
C LEU A 167 -11.07 16.51 -19.54
N MET A 168 -10.56 15.70 -20.47
CA MET A 168 -10.42 14.25 -20.29
C MET A 168 -9.49 13.93 -19.11
N THR A 169 -8.36 14.61 -18.99
CA THR A 169 -7.43 14.46 -17.86
C THR A 169 -8.09 14.87 -16.54
N ALA A 170 -8.82 16.00 -16.51
CA ALA A 170 -9.52 16.47 -15.32
C ALA A 170 -10.61 15.50 -14.85
N LYS A 171 -11.37 14.89 -15.77
CA LYS A 171 -12.34 13.81 -15.45
C LYS A 171 -11.65 12.61 -14.82
N VAL A 172 -10.58 12.12 -15.45
CA VAL A 172 -9.84 10.92 -15.00
C VAL A 172 -9.22 11.15 -13.62
N LEU A 173 -8.68 12.35 -13.35
CA LEU A 173 -8.17 12.71 -12.03
C LEU A 173 -9.30 12.85 -10.98
N LYS A 174 -10.46 13.44 -11.32
CA LYS A 174 -11.64 13.50 -10.44
C LYS A 174 -12.28 12.13 -10.16
N ALA A 175 -12.03 11.13 -11.01
CA ALA A 175 -12.37 9.74 -10.76
C ALA A 175 -11.36 9.00 -9.85
N ASN A 176 -10.38 9.72 -9.25
CA ASN A 176 -9.28 9.17 -8.46
C ASN A 176 -8.43 8.12 -9.20
N LEU A 177 -8.26 8.29 -10.52
CA LEU A 177 -7.39 7.45 -11.35
C LEU A 177 -6.02 8.11 -11.55
N GLU A 178 -5.01 7.29 -11.83
CA GLU A 178 -3.59 7.68 -11.80
C GLU A 178 -3.19 8.77 -12.83
N GLY A 179 -4.01 9.00 -13.86
CA GLY A 179 -3.77 9.91 -14.97
C GLY A 179 -4.05 9.25 -16.32
N VAL A 180 -3.39 9.71 -17.38
CA VAL A 180 -3.65 9.25 -18.76
C VAL A 180 -2.37 8.89 -19.52
N VAL A 181 -2.49 7.96 -20.49
CA VAL A 181 -1.44 7.59 -21.46
C VAL A 181 -1.80 8.16 -22.82
N LEU A 182 -0.87 8.87 -23.46
CA LEU A 182 -1.07 9.47 -24.78
C LEU A 182 -0.24 8.73 -25.83
N LYS A 183 -0.89 8.37 -26.94
CA LYS A 183 -0.31 7.61 -28.05
C LYS A 183 -0.48 8.36 -29.36
N ASN A 184 0.60 8.48 -30.14
CA ASN A 184 0.54 9.04 -31.49
C ASN A 184 -0.25 8.08 -32.42
N PRO A 185 -1.28 8.54 -33.16
CA PRO A 185 -2.10 7.67 -34.03
C PRO A 185 -1.27 6.93 -35.09
N ASN A 186 -0.19 7.55 -35.55
CA ASN A 186 0.70 7.04 -36.59
C ASN A 186 1.96 6.37 -36.00
N GLY A 187 2.06 6.25 -34.67
CA GLY A 187 3.18 5.61 -33.99
C GLY A 187 3.19 4.09 -34.18
N THR A 188 4.30 3.56 -34.70
CA THR A 188 4.62 2.14 -34.65
C THR A 188 4.88 1.68 -33.21
N TYR A 189 4.79 0.38 -32.94
CA TYR A 189 5.22 -0.18 -31.67
C TYR A 189 6.75 -0.24 -31.65
N GLN A 190 7.39 0.35 -30.65
CA GLN A 190 8.84 0.46 -30.58
C GLN A 190 9.37 -0.23 -29.31
N PRO A 191 9.82 -1.49 -29.40
CA PRO A 191 10.23 -2.26 -28.23
C PRO A 191 11.31 -1.56 -27.39
N GLY A 192 11.07 -1.44 -26.08
CA GLY A 192 11.95 -0.77 -25.12
C GLY A 192 12.07 0.76 -25.26
N LYS A 193 11.65 1.37 -26.37
CA LYS A 193 11.73 2.83 -26.58
C LYS A 193 10.62 3.57 -25.85
N ARG A 194 10.90 4.82 -25.45
CA ARG A 194 9.98 5.71 -24.74
C ARG A 194 9.15 6.57 -25.73
N GLY A 195 8.33 5.90 -26.55
CA GLY A 195 7.55 6.54 -27.62
C GLY A 195 6.15 7.04 -27.22
N TRP A 196 5.62 6.64 -26.07
CA TRP A 196 4.36 7.16 -25.53
C TRP A 196 4.59 8.30 -24.53
N LEU A 197 3.51 8.98 -24.14
CA LEU A 197 3.50 9.95 -23.05
C LEU A 197 2.61 9.47 -21.91
N LYS A 198 2.88 9.91 -20.69
CA LYS A 198 2.00 9.77 -19.53
C LYS A 198 1.85 11.12 -18.82
N VAL A 199 0.61 11.52 -18.58
CA VAL A 199 0.25 12.68 -17.77
C VAL A 199 -0.26 12.19 -16.43
N LYS A 200 0.07 12.91 -15.35
CA LYS A 200 -0.29 12.58 -13.97
C LYS A 200 -0.45 13.85 -13.13
N LYS A 201 -1.19 13.73 -12.02
CA LYS A 201 -1.22 14.71 -10.92
C LYS A 201 0.20 15.17 -10.50
N ASP A 202 1.15 14.25 -10.33
CA ASP A 202 2.54 14.57 -9.88
C ASP A 202 3.45 15.24 -10.94
N TYR A 203 3.01 15.43 -12.19
CA TYR A 203 3.82 16.06 -13.25
C TYR A 203 3.31 17.44 -13.71
N LEU A 204 2.04 17.73 -13.45
CA LEU A 204 1.36 18.91 -13.97
C LEU A 204 1.78 20.19 -13.23
N PHE A 205 1.87 21.30 -13.98
CA PHE A 205 2.20 22.65 -13.48
C PHE A 205 3.47 22.72 -12.61
N GLY A 206 4.47 21.87 -12.91
CA GLY A 206 5.73 21.81 -12.15
C GLY A 206 5.62 21.11 -10.80
N GLY A 207 4.58 20.28 -10.60
CA GLY A 207 4.32 19.59 -9.33
C GLY A 207 3.34 20.33 -8.42
N LYS A 208 2.81 21.50 -8.80
CA LYS A 208 1.82 22.26 -8.01
C LYS A 208 0.51 21.51 -7.72
N MET A 209 0.18 20.49 -8.51
CA MET A 209 -0.98 19.62 -8.27
C MET A 209 -0.64 18.38 -7.44
N ALA A 210 0.62 18.13 -7.12
CA ALA A 210 1.06 16.90 -6.45
C ALA A 210 0.75 16.92 -4.95
N ASP A 211 0.60 15.73 -4.35
CA ASP A 211 0.49 15.61 -2.89
C ASP A 211 1.88 15.76 -2.28
N THR A 212 2.06 16.79 -1.44
CA THR A 212 3.35 17.14 -0.82
C THR A 212 3.25 17.19 0.71
N ALA A 213 4.38 16.98 1.39
CA ALA A 213 4.51 17.19 2.82
C ALA A 213 5.91 17.72 3.16
N ASP A 214 5.98 18.76 3.99
CA ASP A 214 7.21 19.25 4.61
C ASP A 214 7.56 18.33 5.80
N LEU A 215 8.57 17.49 5.66
CA LEU A 215 8.95 16.47 6.64
C LEU A 215 10.37 16.67 7.16
N VAL A 216 10.62 16.28 8.41
CA VAL A 216 11.94 16.37 9.06
C VAL A 216 12.76 15.12 8.75
N VAL A 217 14.06 15.30 8.51
CA VAL A 217 15.02 14.20 8.38
C VAL A 217 15.35 13.62 9.76
N LEU A 218 14.84 12.43 10.07
CA LEU A 218 15.07 11.78 11.38
C LEU A 218 16.30 10.87 11.39
N GLY A 219 16.80 10.46 10.21
CA GLY A 219 17.97 9.60 10.06
C GLY A 219 18.27 9.25 8.60
N ALA A 220 19.35 8.53 8.35
CA ALA A 220 19.82 8.17 7.01
C ALA A 220 20.52 6.81 6.94
N TRP A 221 20.48 6.20 5.75
CA TRP A 221 21.30 5.05 5.37
C TRP A 221 22.33 5.44 4.33
N PHE A 222 23.43 4.69 4.27
CA PHE A 222 24.33 4.74 3.13
C PHE A 222 23.67 4.24 1.84
N GLY A 223 24.06 4.84 0.71
CA GLY A 223 23.70 4.35 -0.61
C GLY A 223 24.41 3.02 -0.95
N SER A 224 24.03 2.44 -2.09
CA SER A 224 24.62 1.19 -2.61
C SER A 224 25.16 1.40 -4.03
N GLY A 225 26.18 0.62 -4.42
CA GLY A 225 26.83 0.76 -5.72
C GLY A 225 27.48 2.14 -5.85
N LYS A 226 27.06 2.93 -6.86
CA LYS A 226 27.63 4.27 -7.12
C LYS A 226 27.50 5.27 -5.97
N LYS A 227 26.55 5.09 -5.04
CA LYS A 227 26.38 5.94 -3.84
C LYS A 227 26.88 5.26 -2.56
N GLY A 228 27.72 4.23 -2.67
CA GLY A 228 28.34 3.57 -1.52
C GLY A 228 29.20 4.55 -0.72
N GLY A 229 29.04 4.57 0.60
CA GLY A 229 29.76 5.48 1.51
C GLY A 229 29.14 6.86 1.69
N ILE A 230 28.19 7.27 0.84
CA ILE A 230 27.45 8.54 0.96
C ILE A 230 26.08 8.28 1.59
N LEU A 231 25.65 9.13 2.53
CA LEU A 231 24.27 9.09 3.05
C LEU A 231 23.31 9.56 1.96
N SER A 232 22.66 8.62 1.25
CA SER A 232 21.84 8.91 0.06
C SER A 232 20.40 8.39 0.16
N ILE A 233 19.98 7.94 1.34
CA ILE A 233 18.63 7.43 1.59
C ILE A 233 18.19 7.91 2.98
N PHE A 234 17.03 8.52 3.09
CA PHE A 234 16.65 9.31 4.28
C PHE A 234 15.32 8.83 4.87
N LEU A 235 15.25 8.80 6.20
CA LEU A 235 14.06 8.50 6.98
C LEU A 235 13.34 9.80 7.31
N MET A 236 12.22 10.03 6.65
CA MET A 236 11.41 11.24 6.81
C MET A 236 10.30 11.01 7.83
N GLY A 237 10.03 12.02 8.66
CA GLY A 237 8.98 11.94 9.68
C GLY A 237 8.37 13.28 10.07
N CYS A 238 7.39 13.19 10.96
CA CYS A 238 6.62 14.30 11.52
C CYS A 238 6.67 14.26 13.04
N TYR A 239 6.37 15.38 13.69
CA TYR A 239 6.07 15.40 15.12
C TYR A 239 4.62 14.98 15.36
N ASP A 240 4.31 14.40 16.52
CA ASP A 240 2.94 14.27 17.02
C ASP A 240 2.86 14.90 18.41
N SER A 241 2.24 16.06 18.48
CA SER A 241 2.06 16.87 19.70
C SER A 241 1.34 16.10 20.82
N ARG A 242 0.48 15.13 20.49
CA ARG A 242 -0.24 14.30 21.47
C ARG A 242 0.65 13.26 22.15
N ASP A 243 1.54 12.63 21.40
CA ASP A 243 2.51 11.68 21.96
C ASP A 243 3.80 12.39 22.43
N MET A 244 4.02 13.65 22.04
CA MET A 244 5.31 14.37 22.19
C MET A 244 6.50 13.60 21.57
N LEU A 245 6.24 12.84 20.48
CA LEU A 245 7.23 11.99 19.81
C LEU A 245 7.31 12.27 18.31
N TRP A 246 8.52 12.08 17.77
CA TRP A 246 8.74 12.00 16.33
C TRP A 246 8.32 10.64 15.78
N LYS A 247 7.61 10.64 14.66
CA LYS A 247 7.02 9.46 14.02
C LYS A 247 7.45 9.36 12.56
N THR A 248 7.77 8.15 12.13
CA THR A 248 8.22 7.86 10.77
C THR A 248 7.06 7.89 9.77
N VAL A 249 7.27 8.54 8.62
CA VAL A 249 6.29 8.69 7.54
C VAL A 249 6.74 7.95 6.27
N THR A 250 7.97 8.15 5.79
CA THR A 250 8.44 7.51 4.56
C THR A 250 9.97 7.38 4.50
N LYS A 251 10.46 6.57 3.55
CA LYS A 251 11.88 6.40 3.22
C LYS A 251 12.13 6.91 1.80
N VAL A 252 12.93 7.96 1.65
CA VAL A 252 13.17 8.65 0.36
C VAL A 252 14.61 8.46 -0.12
N HIS A 253 14.79 8.23 -1.42
CA HIS A 253 16.08 7.91 -2.04
C HIS A 253 16.29 8.61 -3.41
N SER A 254 15.47 9.62 -3.72
CA SER A 254 15.48 10.32 -5.00
C SER A 254 14.97 11.75 -4.85
N GLY A 255 15.39 12.63 -5.75
CA GLY A 255 15.08 14.06 -5.72
C GLY A 255 16.34 14.89 -5.95
N LEU A 256 17.38 14.59 -5.16
CA LEU A 256 18.68 15.27 -5.18
C LEU A 256 19.62 14.71 -6.27
N ASP A 257 20.37 15.60 -6.92
CA ASP A 257 21.50 15.25 -7.80
C ASP A 257 22.75 14.81 -7.02
N ASP A 258 23.78 14.32 -7.72
CA ASP A 258 24.94 13.71 -7.05
C ASP A 258 25.74 14.73 -6.20
N ALA A 259 25.86 16.00 -6.62
CA ALA A 259 26.53 17.06 -5.85
C ALA A 259 25.68 17.53 -4.65
N GLU A 260 24.36 17.58 -4.81
CA GLU A 260 23.45 17.82 -3.69
C GLU A 260 23.52 16.72 -2.63
N ASN A 261 23.67 15.45 -3.03
CA ASN A 261 23.83 14.33 -2.09
C ASN A 261 25.16 14.43 -1.31
N GLU A 262 26.25 14.87 -1.96
CA GLU A 262 27.55 15.05 -1.30
C GLU A 262 27.48 16.15 -0.23
N ARG A 263 26.96 17.34 -0.57
CA ARG A 263 26.76 18.43 0.42
C ARG A 263 25.84 18.00 1.57
N VAL A 264 24.71 17.36 1.27
CA VAL A 264 23.76 16.88 2.30
C VAL A 264 24.39 15.80 3.18
N HIS A 265 25.29 14.98 2.66
CA HIS A 265 26.03 14.01 3.46
C HIS A 265 26.95 14.69 4.48
N GLU A 266 27.74 15.70 4.08
CA GLU A 266 28.61 16.45 4.98
C GLU A 266 27.83 17.19 6.08
N GLU A 267 26.72 17.84 5.71
CA GLU A 267 25.81 18.53 6.65
C GLU A 267 25.21 17.55 7.67
N LEU A 268 24.68 16.41 7.21
CA LEU A 268 24.00 15.45 8.09
C LEU A 268 24.97 14.62 8.95
N MET A 269 26.19 14.33 8.50
CA MET A 269 27.18 13.60 9.32
C MET A 269 27.55 14.35 10.61
N ASN A 270 27.48 15.68 10.60
CA ASN A 270 27.69 16.50 11.80
C ASN A 270 26.46 16.48 12.74
N LEU A 271 25.24 16.47 12.19
CA LEU A 271 23.98 16.49 12.92
C LEU A 271 23.49 15.12 13.41
N MET A 272 23.99 14.03 12.82
CA MET A 272 23.60 12.65 13.12
C MET A 272 24.65 11.88 13.92
N GLU A 273 24.23 10.78 14.52
CA GLU A 273 25.06 9.76 15.17
C GLU A 273 24.64 8.35 14.74
N ARG A 274 25.51 7.36 14.92
CA ARG A 274 25.26 5.98 14.48
C ARG A 274 24.19 5.33 15.35
N ALA A 275 23.17 4.73 14.73
CA ALA A 275 22.08 4.11 15.46
C ALA A 275 22.42 2.69 15.95
N ASP A 276 21.99 2.33 17.17
CA ASP A 276 21.87 0.94 17.62
C ASP A 276 20.38 0.52 17.61
N PRO A 277 19.95 -0.44 16.78
CA PRO A 277 18.59 -1.00 16.79
C PRO A 277 18.13 -1.64 18.11
N ASN A 278 18.98 -1.71 19.14
CA ASN A 278 18.64 -2.14 20.50
C ASN A 278 18.50 -0.97 21.50
N GLN A 279 19.08 0.20 21.19
CA GLN A 279 19.01 1.43 21.99
C GLN A 279 18.37 2.54 21.17
N MET A 280 17.04 2.52 21.05
CA MET A 280 16.30 3.58 20.36
C MET A 280 16.14 4.81 21.26
N PRO A 281 16.36 6.04 20.74
CA PRO A 281 16.26 7.24 21.54
C PRO A 281 14.81 7.54 21.90
N ASN A 282 14.58 8.04 23.12
CA ASN A 282 13.24 8.22 23.68
C ASN A 282 12.34 9.19 22.90
N TRP A 283 12.90 10.05 22.06
CA TRP A 283 12.15 11.00 21.20
C TRP A 283 11.57 10.36 19.91
N LEU A 284 11.92 9.12 19.58
CA LEU A 284 11.57 8.47 18.30
C LEU A 284 10.71 7.22 18.44
N LEU A 285 9.53 7.22 17.83
CA LEU A 285 8.76 6.00 17.59
C LEU A 285 9.11 5.41 16.22
N CYS A 286 10.00 4.41 16.18
CA CYS A 286 10.38 3.69 14.96
C CYS A 286 10.22 2.17 15.10
N LYS A 287 9.88 1.46 14.02
CA LYS A 287 9.91 -0.01 13.98
C LYS A 287 11.33 -0.50 13.70
N LYS A 288 11.78 -1.58 14.37
CA LYS A 288 13.16 -2.10 14.27
C LYS A 288 13.65 -2.38 12.83
N ALA A 289 12.74 -2.73 11.92
CA ALA A 289 13.04 -2.96 10.49
C ALA A 289 13.21 -1.67 9.64
N LEU A 290 12.92 -0.49 10.21
CA LEU A 290 13.12 0.83 9.59
C LEU A 290 14.20 1.66 10.30
N VAL A 291 14.99 1.06 11.20
CA VAL A 291 16.10 1.76 11.85
C VAL A 291 17.16 2.11 10.80
N PRO A 292 17.58 3.39 10.71
CA PRO A 292 18.62 3.84 9.79
C PRO A 292 20.03 3.50 10.28
N ASP A 293 21.04 3.67 9.44
CA ASP A 293 22.44 3.51 9.85
C ASP A 293 22.84 4.65 10.82
N TYR A 294 22.28 5.84 10.60
CA TYR A 294 22.46 7.05 11.39
C TYR A 294 21.12 7.69 11.76
N LEU A 295 20.99 8.20 13.00
CA LEU A 295 19.85 8.95 13.51
C LEU A 295 20.25 10.39 13.87
N ALA A 296 19.29 11.30 13.90
CA ALA A 296 19.48 12.66 14.39
C ALA A 296 19.97 12.70 15.85
N LYS A 297 20.97 13.53 16.17
CA LYS A 297 21.35 13.80 17.57
C LYS A 297 20.28 14.60 18.31
N VAL A 298 19.73 15.62 17.63
CA VAL A 298 18.66 16.50 18.13
C VAL A 298 17.67 16.73 16.99
N PRO A 299 16.47 16.13 17.01
CA PRO A 299 15.54 16.18 15.86
C PRO A 299 15.09 17.60 15.51
N ASN A 300 14.92 18.50 16.48
CA ASN A 300 14.51 19.89 16.22
C ASN A 300 15.60 20.72 15.51
N LYS A 301 16.84 20.23 15.41
CA LYS A 301 17.94 20.86 14.63
C LYS A 301 18.12 20.25 13.23
N MET A 302 17.30 19.27 12.86
CA MET A 302 17.38 18.61 11.56
C MET A 302 16.66 19.41 10.48
N PRO A 303 17.13 19.36 9.21
CA PRO A 303 16.50 20.10 8.13
C PRO A 303 15.11 19.54 7.79
N VAL A 304 14.22 20.45 7.38
CA VAL A 304 12.90 20.12 6.82
C VAL A 304 13.03 20.06 5.29
N TRP A 305 12.48 19.02 4.67
CA TRP A 305 12.45 18.87 3.22
C TRP A 305 11.02 18.67 2.73
N GLU A 306 10.68 19.32 1.61
CA GLU A 306 9.44 19.12 0.88
C GLU A 306 9.52 17.78 0.15
N ILE A 307 8.68 16.83 0.55
CA ILE A 307 8.58 15.49 -0.02
C ILE A 307 7.30 15.40 -0.84
N THR A 308 7.45 15.17 -2.15
CA THR A 308 6.34 14.95 -3.08
C THR A 308 6.11 13.45 -3.31
N GLY A 309 4.86 13.02 -3.35
CA GLY A 309 4.44 11.66 -3.75
C GLY A 309 3.58 11.62 -5.00
N ALA A 310 3.22 10.40 -5.40
CA ALA A 310 2.11 10.17 -6.32
C ALA A 310 0.75 10.18 -5.60
N GLU A 311 0.74 9.78 -4.32
CA GLU A 311 -0.41 9.76 -3.40
C GLU A 311 0.07 9.52 -1.96
N PHE A 312 -0.75 9.85 -0.96
CA PHE A 312 -0.62 9.33 0.40
C PHE A 312 -1.31 7.96 0.53
N THR A 313 -0.68 7.04 1.26
CA THR A 313 -1.10 5.63 1.40
C THR A 313 -1.13 5.20 2.86
N LYS A 314 -1.73 4.04 3.16
CA LYS A 314 -1.53 3.37 4.45
C LYS A 314 -0.46 2.29 4.35
N SER A 315 0.47 2.28 5.30
CA SER A 315 1.57 1.33 5.43
C SER A 315 1.76 0.93 6.89
N GLU A 316 1.72 -0.37 7.16
CA GLU A 316 2.01 -0.90 8.50
C GLU A 316 3.47 -0.71 8.92
N ALA A 317 4.39 -0.40 8.00
CA ALA A 317 5.80 -0.19 8.35
C ALA A 317 6.00 1.12 9.13
N HIS A 318 5.23 2.16 8.81
CA HIS A 318 5.39 3.52 9.32
C HIS A 318 4.50 3.79 10.54
N THR A 319 4.90 4.77 11.35
CA THR A 319 4.35 4.98 12.71
C THR A 319 3.49 6.24 12.83
N ALA A 320 3.55 7.15 11.85
CA ALA A 320 2.70 8.33 11.74
C ALA A 320 1.25 7.97 11.37
N ALA A 321 0.48 7.42 12.32
CA ALA A 321 -0.87 6.87 12.11
C ALA A 321 -0.96 5.87 10.92
N GLY A 322 0.13 5.18 10.63
CA GLY A 322 0.30 4.31 9.46
C GLY A 322 0.22 5.04 8.11
N ILE A 323 0.35 6.36 8.06
CA ILE A 323 0.42 7.14 6.80
C ILE A 323 1.82 7.00 6.19
N SER A 324 1.90 6.89 4.87
CA SER A 324 3.14 6.94 4.11
C SER A 324 2.94 7.55 2.73
N ILE A 325 4.02 7.88 2.03
CA ILE A 325 4.02 8.55 0.72
C ILE A 325 4.47 7.56 -0.35
N ARG A 326 3.67 7.38 -1.41
CA ARG A 326 4.00 6.46 -2.52
C ARG A 326 4.89 7.16 -3.56
N PHE A 327 5.97 6.47 -3.95
CA PHE A 327 7.03 6.99 -4.83
C PHE A 327 7.60 8.35 -4.38
N PRO A 328 8.05 8.47 -3.11
CA PRO A 328 8.48 9.74 -2.53
C PRO A 328 9.72 10.30 -3.25
N ARG A 329 9.75 11.63 -3.39
CA ARG A 329 10.89 12.39 -3.92
C ARG A 329 11.11 13.62 -3.06
N ILE A 330 12.36 14.00 -2.82
CA ILE A 330 12.70 15.33 -2.34
C ILE A 330 12.45 16.30 -3.50
N THR A 331 11.65 17.35 -3.30
CA THR A 331 11.41 18.41 -4.30
C THR A 331 11.95 19.77 -3.89
N ARG A 332 12.14 20.01 -2.59
CA ARG A 332 12.83 21.20 -2.08
C ARG A 332 13.48 20.94 -0.73
N LEU A 333 14.68 21.48 -0.54
CA LEU A 333 15.30 21.61 0.78
C LEU A 333 14.75 22.89 1.40
N ARG A 334 13.95 22.80 2.48
CA ARG A 334 13.22 23.94 3.06
C ARG A 334 14.09 24.67 4.07
N VAL A 335 15.09 25.41 3.56
CA VAL A 335 15.92 26.33 4.35
C VAL A 335 15.11 27.45 5.03
N ASP A 336 13.88 27.66 4.58
CA ASP A 336 12.88 28.58 5.14
C ASP A 336 12.07 28.00 6.32
N LYS A 337 12.32 26.75 6.73
CA LYS A 337 11.58 26.08 7.82
C LYS A 337 12.50 25.42 8.85
N SER A 338 12.22 25.67 10.13
CA SER A 338 12.66 24.83 11.25
C SER A 338 11.80 23.57 11.38
N ALA A 339 12.27 22.59 12.13
CA ALA A 339 11.55 21.36 12.42
C ALA A 339 10.15 21.60 13.06
N ASP A 340 10.01 22.68 13.83
CA ASP A 340 8.75 23.08 14.49
C ASP A 340 7.73 23.70 13.50
N HIS A 341 8.16 23.99 12.26
CA HIS A 341 7.32 24.43 11.15
C HIS A 341 7.15 23.37 10.04
N ALA A 342 7.63 22.14 10.27
CA ALA A 342 7.28 20.97 9.47
C ALA A 342 5.79 20.62 9.61
N ASN A 343 5.29 19.70 8.78
CA ASN A 343 3.95 19.14 8.98
C ASN A 343 3.96 18.15 10.16
N ASP A 344 3.03 18.35 11.09
CA ASP A 344 2.79 17.45 12.21
C ASP A 344 1.84 16.30 11.81
N LEU A 345 1.59 15.38 12.74
CA LEU A 345 0.71 14.24 12.48
C LEU A 345 -0.74 14.67 12.24
N GLU A 346 -1.25 15.70 12.91
CA GLU A 346 -2.63 16.14 12.71
C GLU A 346 -2.83 16.72 11.30
N TYR A 347 -1.91 17.56 10.83
CA TYR A 347 -1.93 18.09 9.47
C TYR A 347 -1.74 17.00 8.41
N LEU A 348 -0.85 16.01 8.65
CA LEU A 348 -0.72 14.86 7.75
C LEU A 348 -2.00 13.98 7.70
N GLN A 349 -2.74 13.85 8.80
CA GLN A 349 -4.05 13.20 8.79
C GLN A 349 -5.05 13.98 7.92
N LYS A 350 -5.12 15.31 8.07
CA LYS A 350 -5.96 16.19 7.23
C LYS A 350 -5.59 16.10 5.74
N LEU A 351 -4.31 16.11 5.40
CA LEU A 351 -3.83 15.93 4.01
C LEU A 351 -4.22 14.56 3.44
N PHE A 352 -4.09 13.47 4.21
CA PHE A 352 -4.46 12.11 3.78
C PHE A 352 -5.97 11.92 3.55
N GLU A 353 -6.80 12.73 4.20
CA GLU A 353 -8.26 12.74 4.01
C GLU A 353 -8.66 13.65 2.85
N ALA A 354 -8.06 14.84 2.74
CA ALA A 354 -8.25 15.76 1.62
C ALA A 354 -7.82 15.12 0.28
N SER A 355 -6.65 14.46 0.21
CA SER A 355 -6.09 13.90 -1.03
C SER A 355 -6.94 12.80 -1.68
N LYS A 356 -7.97 12.29 -0.99
CA LYS A 356 -8.94 11.31 -1.51
C LYS A 356 -10.25 11.93 -1.98
N ASN A 357 -10.60 13.08 -1.43
CA ASN A 357 -11.93 13.67 -1.54
C ASN A 357 -11.94 14.91 -2.44
N ASP A 358 -10.85 15.69 -2.44
CA ASP A 358 -10.73 16.94 -3.17
C ASP A 358 -9.52 16.92 -4.11
N VAL A 359 -9.76 16.46 -5.34
CA VAL A 359 -8.80 16.59 -6.44
C VAL A 359 -9.10 17.89 -7.17
N ASN A 360 -8.43 18.97 -6.74
CA ASN A 360 -8.45 20.22 -7.46
C ASN A 360 -7.91 20.01 -8.89
N VAL A 361 -8.68 20.43 -9.89
CA VAL A 361 -8.31 20.37 -11.32
C VAL A 361 -8.42 21.74 -11.99
N ASP A 362 -8.54 22.81 -11.21
CA ASP A 362 -8.92 24.11 -11.73
C ASP A 362 -7.77 24.71 -12.56
N LEU A 363 -6.53 24.37 -12.22
CA LEU A 363 -5.35 24.66 -13.05
C LEU A 363 -5.37 23.97 -14.42
N LEU A 364 -6.00 22.80 -14.56
CA LEU A 364 -6.20 22.15 -15.88
C LEU A 364 -7.31 22.84 -16.70
N LEU A 365 -8.30 23.42 -16.01
CA LEU A 365 -9.50 23.99 -16.61
C LEU A 365 -9.41 25.51 -16.83
N SER A 366 -8.52 26.23 -16.14
CA SER A 366 -8.33 27.69 -16.26
C SER A 366 -8.00 28.14 -17.68
N ASN A 367 -7.37 27.26 -18.46
CA ASN A 367 -6.95 27.51 -19.83
C ASN A 367 -7.94 26.94 -20.87
N CYS A 368 -9.06 26.34 -20.42
CA CYS A 368 -10.15 25.90 -21.29
C CYS A 368 -11.05 27.09 -21.64
N GLU A 369 -10.50 28.08 -22.34
CA GLU A 369 -11.29 29.17 -22.91
C GLU A 369 -12.29 28.63 -23.94
N ASP A 370 -13.56 29.01 -23.78
CA ASP A 370 -14.62 28.78 -24.76
C ASP A 370 -15.07 30.10 -25.38
N ARG A 371 -15.26 30.11 -26.70
CA ARG A 371 -15.46 31.35 -27.49
C ARG A 371 -16.79 32.10 -27.22
N ASN A 372 -17.64 31.57 -26.35
CA ASN A 372 -19.00 32.05 -26.10
C ASN A 372 -19.25 32.59 -24.67
N GLY A 373 -18.19 32.78 -23.85
CA GLY A 373 -18.26 33.71 -22.70
C GLY A 373 -19.19 33.37 -21.53
N VAL A 374 -19.68 32.13 -21.41
CA VAL A 374 -20.51 31.68 -20.27
C VAL A 374 -19.83 30.50 -19.57
N VAL A 375 -19.25 30.76 -18.39
CA VAL A 375 -18.69 29.70 -17.54
C VAL A 375 -19.84 28.99 -16.82
N ASN A 376 -20.38 27.95 -17.44
CA ASN A 376 -21.26 26.99 -16.75
C ASN A 376 -21.23 25.59 -17.38
N VAL A 377 -20.03 25.09 -17.74
CA VAL A 377 -19.80 23.65 -17.94
C VAL A 377 -19.91 22.95 -16.60
N LYS A 378 -21.14 22.72 -16.16
CA LYS A 378 -21.45 21.89 -15.00
C LYS A 378 -20.87 20.50 -15.26
N ILE A 379 -20.07 20.03 -14.30
CA ILE A 379 -19.45 18.70 -14.35
C ILE A 379 -20.53 17.59 -14.46
N GLU A 380 -21.77 17.91 -14.08
CA GLU A 380 -22.98 17.09 -14.23
C GLU A 380 -23.27 16.65 -15.68
N GLU A 381 -22.97 17.44 -16.71
CA GLU A 381 -23.13 17.01 -18.13
C GLU A 381 -21.98 16.08 -18.57
N ILE A 382 -20.85 16.21 -17.89
CA ILE A 382 -19.57 15.59 -18.21
C ILE A 382 -19.51 14.10 -17.83
N ASP A 383 -20.31 13.67 -16.85
CA ASP A 383 -20.45 12.28 -16.40
C ASP A 383 -20.95 11.31 -17.50
N SER A 384 -21.61 11.84 -18.54
CA SER A 384 -22.33 11.04 -19.54
C SER A 384 -21.46 10.21 -20.51
N LYS A 385 -20.12 10.32 -20.48
CA LYS A 385 -19.21 9.77 -21.52
C LYS A 385 -17.87 9.18 -21.01
N ILE A 386 -17.83 8.72 -19.77
CA ILE A 386 -16.81 7.76 -19.29
C ILE A 386 -17.58 6.59 -18.69
N ASN A 387 -17.33 5.36 -19.15
CA ASN A 387 -18.19 4.20 -18.83
C ASN A 387 -17.82 3.50 -17.51
N LEU A 388 -17.27 4.26 -16.57
CA LEU A 388 -17.13 3.86 -15.17
C LEU A 388 -18.51 3.89 -14.51
N THR A 389 -18.90 2.79 -13.88
CA THR A 389 -20.32 2.49 -13.61
C THR A 389 -20.95 3.42 -12.56
N PRO A 390 -22.27 3.72 -12.67
CA PRO A 390 -22.87 4.87 -12.00
C PRO A 390 -23.05 4.68 -10.49
N LYS A 391 -22.76 5.74 -9.72
CA LYS A 391 -23.18 5.85 -8.31
C LYS A 391 -24.71 5.95 -8.22
N LYS A 392 -25.33 5.17 -7.32
CA LYS A 392 -26.76 5.35 -6.98
C LYS A 392 -26.98 6.74 -6.37
N LYS A 393 -27.98 7.47 -6.85
CA LYS A 393 -28.55 8.62 -6.12
C LYS A 393 -29.34 8.08 -4.93
N SER A 394 -29.03 8.57 -3.73
CA SER A 394 -29.87 8.39 -2.55
C SER A 394 -31.16 9.20 -2.72
N LYS A 395 -32.32 8.55 -2.59
CA LYS A 395 -33.59 9.22 -2.30
C LYS A 395 -34.06 8.78 -0.92
N SER A 396 -34.22 9.76 -0.04
CA SER A 396 -34.99 9.65 1.20
C SER A 396 -36.47 9.77 0.89
N ALA A 397 -37.29 8.93 1.51
CA ALA A 397 -38.72 9.12 1.72
C ALA A 397 -39.10 8.33 2.98
N ASN A 398 -39.88 8.95 3.87
CA ASN A 398 -40.55 8.27 4.98
C ASN A 398 -41.99 7.90 4.56
N GLU A 399 -42.65 7.11 5.41
CA GLU A 399 -44.12 7.04 5.62
C GLU A 399 -44.97 6.54 4.41
N ASP A 400 -45.98 5.67 4.57
CA ASP A 400 -46.26 4.70 5.64
C ASP A 400 -47.27 3.61 5.14
N ASP A 401 -47.67 2.69 6.04
CA ASP A 401 -48.89 1.85 6.02
C ASP A 401 -49.04 0.56 5.15
N ASP A 402 -49.98 -0.27 5.64
CA ASP A 402 -50.68 -1.47 5.12
C ASP A 402 -49.94 -2.82 4.85
N LEU A 403 -49.99 -3.66 5.90
CA LEU A 403 -50.21 -5.13 5.85
C LEU A 403 -51.73 -5.42 5.84
N PRO A 404 -52.24 -6.68 5.67
CA PRO A 404 -51.61 -8.00 5.48
C PRO A 404 -52.06 -8.65 4.14
N GLY A 405 -51.78 -9.91 3.73
CA GLY A 405 -51.05 -11.05 4.29
C GLY A 405 -51.50 -12.37 3.59
N SER A 406 -51.24 -13.52 4.21
CA SER A 406 -51.65 -14.87 3.78
C SER A 406 -50.81 -15.61 2.72
N SER A 407 -50.45 -16.82 3.10
CA SER A 407 -49.62 -17.85 2.46
C SER A 407 -50.23 -18.59 1.26
N VAL A 408 -49.37 -19.29 0.49
CA VAL A 408 -49.65 -20.67 0.02
C VAL A 408 -48.33 -21.49 -0.02
N LYS A 409 -48.40 -22.81 0.26
CA LYS A 409 -47.31 -23.79 0.13
C LYS A 409 -47.46 -24.59 -1.18
N LEU A 410 -46.39 -25.24 -1.66
CA LEU A 410 -46.31 -26.50 -2.46
C LEU A 410 -45.01 -26.48 -3.31
N LYS A 411 -44.35 -27.58 -3.70
CA LYS A 411 -44.17 -28.92 -3.09
C LYS A 411 -42.87 -29.52 -3.66
N ARG A 412 -42.26 -30.50 -2.98
CA ARG A 412 -41.15 -31.29 -3.55
C ARG A 412 -41.65 -32.21 -4.68
N ARG A 413 -40.79 -32.45 -5.68
CA ARG A 413 -40.65 -33.75 -6.33
C ARG A 413 -39.17 -33.99 -6.67
N ALA A 414 -38.69 -35.18 -6.37
CA ALA A 414 -37.55 -35.81 -7.02
C ALA A 414 -38.11 -37.06 -7.72
N ASP A 415 -37.38 -37.62 -8.67
CA ASP A 415 -37.40 -39.04 -9.03
C ASP A 415 -36.08 -39.38 -9.75
N GLU A 416 -35.67 -40.65 -9.71
CA GLU A 416 -34.33 -41.13 -10.13
C GLU A 416 -34.37 -41.92 -11.45
N VAL A 417 -33.18 -42.29 -11.96
CA VAL A 417 -32.79 -43.49 -12.76
C VAL A 417 -31.43 -43.14 -13.41
N ALA A 418 -30.24 -43.58 -12.94
CA ALA A 418 -29.70 -44.94 -12.83
C ALA A 418 -29.47 -45.59 -14.22
N LYS A 419 -28.23 -45.73 -14.74
CA LYS A 419 -27.24 -46.84 -14.56
C LYS A 419 -26.14 -46.65 -15.65
N GLU A 420 -24.94 -47.26 -15.70
CA GLU A 420 -24.13 -48.13 -14.83
C GLU A 420 -22.66 -48.19 -15.36
N LEU A 421 -21.67 -48.43 -14.45
CA LEU A 421 -20.44 -49.25 -14.64
C LEU A 421 -19.38 -48.87 -15.74
N SER A 422 -18.10 -49.27 -15.69
CA SER A 422 -17.28 -50.07 -14.72
C SER A 422 -15.77 -49.72 -14.79
N ASP A 423 -14.97 -50.32 -13.90
CA ASP A 423 -13.54 -50.03 -13.63
C ASP A 423 -12.48 -50.60 -14.61
N ASN A 424 -11.22 -50.27 -14.28
CA ASN A 424 -10.04 -51.16 -14.29
C ASN A 424 -9.27 -51.44 -15.61
N LYS A 425 -8.02 -50.93 -15.70
CA LYS A 425 -6.83 -51.69 -15.24
C LYS A 425 -5.48 -50.96 -15.38
N LYS A 426 -4.52 -51.38 -14.55
CA LYS A 426 -3.06 -51.12 -14.69
C LYS A 426 -2.45 -52.04 -15.77
N ARG A 427 -1.41 -51.58 -16.49
CA ARG A 427 -0.42 -52.46 -17.16
C ARG A 427 1.00 -51.85 -17.15
N LYS A 428 2.02 -52.70 -17.27
CA LYS A 428 3.46 -52.38 -17.30
C LYS A 428 4.10 -52.81 -18.63
N THR A 429 5.05 -52.02 -19.12
CA THR A 429 6.17 -52.40 -20.02
C THR A 429 7.29 -51.38 -19.71
N GLN A 430 8.43 -51.78 -19.11
CA GLN A 430 9.64 -52.39 -19.67
C GLN A 430 10.49 -51.46 -20.57
N SER A 431 11.82 -51.58 -20.40
CA SER A 431 12.86 -50.59 -20.77
C SER A 431 13.55 -50.89 -22.11
N PRO A 432 14.54 -50.07 -22.53
CA PRO A 432 15.94 -50.46 -22.26
C PRO A 432 16.92 -49.30 -21.90
N ASN A 433 18.15 -49.70 -21.56
CA ASN A 433 19.28 -48.88 -21.08
C ASN A 433 19.85 -47.86 -22.08
N VAL A 434 20.39 -46.74 -21.55
CA VAL A 434 21.66 -46.12 -21.98
C VAL A 434 22.42 -45.65 -20.73
N LYS A 435 23.77 -45.75 -20.71
CA LYS A 435 24.64 -45.24 -19.62
C LYS A 435 25.13 -43.80 -19.91
N PRO A 436 25.63 -43.10 -18.90
CA PRO A 436 26.94 -42.44 -19.04
C PRO A 436 27.94 -42.86 -17.94
N GLU A 437 29.21 -42.49 -18.12
CA GLU A 437 30.35 -43.03 -17.37
C GLU A 437 30.91 -42.07 -16.30
N ASN A 438 31.72 -42.61 -15.39
CA ASN A 438 32.42 -41.84 -14.35
C ASN A 438 33.80 -41.38 -14.82
N VAL A 439 34.19 -40.14 -14.53
CA VAL A 439 35.60 -39.78 -14.28
C VAL A 439 35.65 -38.85 -13.07
N ALA A 440 36.24 -39.33 -11.96
CA ALA A 440 36.55 -38.52 -10.78
C ALA A 440 37.73 -39.14 -10.00
N THR A 441 38.83 -38.38 -9.91
CA THR A 441 40.11 -38.76 -9.28
C THR A 441 40.59 -37.50 -8.55
N LYS A 442 40.65 -37.44 -7.21
CA LYS A 442 41.77 -37.84 -6.32
C LYS A 442 43.09 -37.15 -6.70
N VAL A 443 43.98 -36.72 -5.78
CA VAL A 443 44.31 -37.08 -4.39
C VAL A 443 45.14 -35.90 -3.78
N LYS A 444 45.37 -35.61 -2.49
CA LYS A 444 45.00 -36.10 -1.12
C LYS A 444 45.49 -35.04 -0.08
N ILE A 445 45.31 -35.32 1.22
CA ILE A 445 46.07 -34.88 2.42
C ILE A 445 45.40 -33.72 3.22
N GLU A 446 44.75 -33.88 4.38
CA GLU A 446 45.00 -34.62 5.67
C GLU A 446 45.64 -33.69 6.75
N GLU A 447 45.26 -33.71 8.04
CA GLU A 447 44.22 -34.49 8.77
C GLU A 447 43.89 -33.90 10.17
N LYS A 448 43.09 -34.63 10.98
CA LYS A 448 42.79 -34.51 12.44
C LYS A 448 41.80 -33.40 12.84
N LEU A 449 40.86 -33.59 13.79
CA LEU A 449 40.24 -34.79 14.42
C LEU A 449 39.00 -34.29 15.21
N GLY A 450 37.86 -35.00 15.40
CA GLY A 450 37.36 -36.27 14.86
C GLY A 450 36.16 -36.80 15.70
N LYS A 451 35.28 -37.61 15.10
CA LYS A 451 34.00 -38.17 15.65
C LYS A 451 32.91 -37.11 15.92
N GLN A 452 31.88 -36.94 15.08
CA GLN A 452 30.75 -37.84 14.73
C GLN A 452 29.78 -38.18 15.86
N THR A 453 28.55 -37.66 15.73
CA THR A 453 27.35 -38.49 15.52
C THR A 453 26.33 -37.73 14.64
N LYS A 454 25.38 -38.47 14.05
CA LYS A 454 24.37 -37.93 13.12
C LYS A 454 23.37 -37.03 13.86
N LEU A 455 22.84 -36.02 13.17
CA LEU A 455 21.62 -35.32 13.57
C LEU A 455 20.54 -35.58 12.50
N ASP A 456 19.38 -36.03 12.96
CA ASP A 456 18.33 -36.59 12.12
C ASP A 456 17.33 -35.52 11.63
N LEU A 457 16.64 -35.80 10.53
CA LEU A 457 15.83 -34.81 9.78
C LEU A 457 14.42 -34.60 10.38
N SER A 458 14.32 -34.66 11.71
CA SER A 458 13.07 -34.72 12.48
C SER A 458 12.88 -33.61 13.52
N SER A 459 13.89 -32.75 13.74
CA SER A 459 13.89 -31.79 14.87
C SER A 459 13.19 -30.44 14.63
N LEU A 460 12.33 -30.32 13.62
CA LEU A 460 11.66 -29.05 13.26
C LEU A 460 10.61 -28.59 14.31
N GLY A 461 10.14 -29.48 15.20
CA GLY A 461 9.22 -29.13 16.28
C GLY A 461 9.84 -28.42 17.50
N LYS A 462 11.18 -28.38 17.64
CA LYS A 462 11.85 -27.94 18.89
C LYS A 462 12.24 -26.46 18.94
N LYS A 463 11.42 -25.57 18.37
CA LYS A 463 11.53 -24.11 18.57
C LYS A 463 10.40 -23.51 19.42
N GLU A 464 9.21 -24.10 19.40
CA GLU A 464 8.14 -23.72 20.34
C GLU A 464 8.54 -24.06 21.78
N ASP A 465 9.16 -25.24 21.99
CA ASP A 465 9.62 -25.66 23.32
C ASP A 465 10.69 -24.72 23.91
N LYS A 466 11.55 -24.07 23.11
CA LYS A 466 12.47 -23.04 23.67
C LYS A 466 11.78 -21.73 24.05
N PHE A 467 10.64 -21.41 23.45
CA PHE A 467 9.82 -20.29 23.92
C PHE A 467 9.02 -20.69 25.18
N ARG A 468 8.51 -21.92 25.22
CA ARG A 468 7.91 -22.53 26.43
C ARG A 468 8.88 -22.61 27.60
N ASP A 469 10.14 -23.00 27.36
CA ASP A 469 11.14 -23.14 28.41
C ASP A 469 11.71 -21.77 28.82
N PHE A 470 11.69 -20.76 27.94
CA PHE A 470 11.84 -19.36 28.37
C PHE A 470 10.67 -18.92 29.27
N VAL A 471 9.43 -19.25 28.91
CA VAL A 471 8.22 -18.96 29.71
C VAL A 471 8.14 -19.77 31.02
N LYS A 472 8.78 -20.94 31.12
CA LYS A 472 8.97 -21.70 32.38
C LYS A 472 10.13 -21.19 33.23
N ASN A 473 11.24 -20.76 32.60
CA ASN A 473 12.40 -20.24 33.30
C ASN A 473 12.28 -18.75 33.65
N ILE A 474 11.21 -18.08 33.23
CA ILE A 474 10.53 -17.14 34.12
C ILE A 474 9.84 -17.98 35.19
N ASP A 475 10.64 -18.46 36.14
CA ASP A 475 10.16 -19.03 37.38
C ASP A 475 9.62 -17.84 38.20
N ILE A 476 8.37 -17.45 37.91
CA ILE A 476 7.73 -16.30 38.53
C ILE A 476 7.68 -16.60 40.03
N LYS A 477 8.36 -15.76 40.82
CA LYS A 477 8.12 -15.64 42.27
C LYS A 477 6.70 -15.09 42.47
N THR A 478 5.72 -15.98 42.27
CA THR A 478 4.29 -15.68 42.19
C THR A 478 3.72 -15.26 43.55
N GLU A 479 4.54 -15.37 44.60
CA GLU A 479 4.27 -14.99 45.97
C GLU A 479 4.80 -13.58 46.34
N SER A 480 5.52 -12.87 45.46
CA SER A 480 6.18 -11.59 45.81
C SER A 480 5.77 -10.36 44.98
N GLN A 481 4.68 -10.42 44.20
CA GLN A 481 4.09 -9.24 43.54
C GLN A 481 2.55 -9.12 43.67
N THR A 482 1.91 -10.05 44.37
CA THR A 482 0.48 -9.98 44.75
C THR A 482 0.21 -9.10 45.99
N GLN A 483 1.21 -8.36 46.48
CA GLN A 483 1.23 -7.75 47.82
C GLN A 483 0.50 -6.40 47.98
N HIS A 484 -0.34 -5.97 47.03
CA HIS A 484 -1.14 -4.72 47.15
C HIS A 484 -2.66 -4.90 46.93
N CYS A 485 -3.10 -5.80 46.05
CA CYS A 485 -4.49 -6.26 46.10
C CYS A 485 -4.70 -7.16 47.32
N GLY A 486 -5.42 -6.67 48.33
CA GLY A 486 -5.72 -7.40 49.56
C GLY A 486 -6.68 -8.59 49.36
N GLY A 487 -6.15 -9.71 48.84
CA GLY A 487 -6.87 -10.98 48.71
C GLY A 487 -6.72 -11.65 47.34
N VAL A 488 -7.16 -12.92 47.24
CA VAL A 488 -7.07 -13.71 46.00
C VAL A 488 -8.08 -13.19 44.97
N VAL A 489 -7.60 -12.36 44.05
CA VAL A 489 -8.40 -11.79 42.96
C VAL A 489 -8.87 -12.90 42.01
N LYS A 490 -10.15 -13.29 42.11
CA LYS A 490 -10.76 -14.27 41.20
C LYS A 490 -10.80 -13.70 39.77
N LYS A 491 -10.18 -14.42 38.82
CA LYS A 491 -10.19 -14.07 37.40
C LYS A 491 -11.63 -14.15 36.83
N LYS A 492 -12.09 -13.06 36.23
CA LYS A 492 -13.39 -12.90 35.58
C LYS A 492 -13.31 -13.04 34.06
N SER A 493 -12.24 -12.54 33.43
CA SER A 493 -12.08 -12.54 31.97
C SER A 493 -10.60 -12.41 31.55
N ASP A 494 -10.34 -12.29 30.26
CA ASP A 494 -9.02 -12.17 29.62
C ASP A 494 -8.92 -10.94 28.68
N ILE A 495 -9.82 -9.94 28.81
CA ILE A 495 -9.88 -8.79 27.88
C ILE A 495 -8.61 -7.92 27.90
N PHE A 496 -7.89 -7.85 29.02
CA PHE A 496 -6.64 -7.09 29.15
C PHE A 496 -5.38 -7.98 29.06
N LYS A 497 -5.52 -9.19 28.53
CA LYS A 497 -4.41 -10.14 28.41
C LYS A 497 -3.23 -9.57 27.62
N ASN A 498 -2.03 -9.75 28.17
CA ASN A 498 -0.76 -9.17 27.71
C ASN A 498 -0.63 -7.64 27.88
N LEU A 499 -1.52 -6.97 28.60
CA LEU A 499 -1.36 -5.55 28.94
C LEU A 499 -0.73 -5.41 30.33
N VAL A 500 0.44 -4.77 30.38
CA VAL A 500 1.07 -4.33 31.64
C VAL A 500 0.73 -2.85 31.86
N ALA A 501 0.06 -2.54 32.96
CA ALA A 501 -0.34 -1.19 33.33
C ALA A 501 0.47 -0.66 34.52
N HIS A 502 0.88 0.61 34.44
CA HIS A 502 1.28 1.41 35.59
C HIS A 502 0.19 2.45 35.87
N PHE A 503 -0.24 2.58 37.12
CA PHE A 503 -1.15 3.63 37.54
C PHE A 503 -0.31 4.79 38.06
N GLY A 504 -0.51 6.01 37.53
CA GLY A 504 0.13 7.21 38.07
C GLY A 504 -0.28 7.47 39.52
N SER A 505 0.48 8.28 40.26
CA SER A 505 0.24 8.54 41.69
C SER A 505 -1.16 9.10 42.00
N GLU A 506 -1.72 9.90 41.11
CA GLU A 506 -3.09 10.44 41.20
C GLU A 506 -4.16 9.41 40.79
N ALA A 507 -3.76 8.40 40.02
CA ALA A 507 -4.58 7.33 39.49
C ALA A 507 -4.57 6.07 40.39
N ASP A 508 -4.02 6.16 41.60
CA ASP A 508 -3.86 5.01 42.49
C ASP A 508 -5.19 4.62 43.15
N ASP A 509 -5.98 3.86 42.41
CA ASP A 509 -7.25 3.24 42.82
C ASP A 509 -7.07 1.71 42.85
N GLU A 510 -6.95 1.13 44.05
CA GLU A 510 -6.83 -0.32 44.24
C GLU A 510 -8.07 -1.10 43.75
N GLN A 511 -9.27 -0.51 43.73
CA GLN A 511 -10.43 -1.19 43.14
C GLN A 511 -10.26 -1.35 41.62
N LEU A 512 -9.74 -0.31 40.94
CA LEU A 512 -9.44 -0.36 39.51
C LEU A 512 -8.21 -1.22 39.17
N LYS A 513 -7.17 -1.24 40.02
CA LYS A 513 -6.05 -2.19 39.90
C LYS A 513 -6.53 -3.64 39.99
N CYS A 514 -7.26 -3.99 41.06
CA CYS A 514 -7.76 -5.36 41.23
C CYS A 514 -8.82 -5.73 40.19
N ALA A 515 -9.59 -4.75 39.68
CA ALA A 515 -10.44 -4.96 38.51
C ALA A 515 -9.60 -5.30 37.27
N PHE A 516 -8.61 -4.50 36.90
CA PHE A 516 -7.74 -4.74 35.73
C PHE A 516 -7.07 -6.12 35.78
N VAL A 517 -6.55 -6.53 36.95
CA VAL A 517 -6.00 -7.87 37.18
C VAL A 517 -7.07 -8.97 37.02
N SER A 518 -8.26 -8.78 37.59
CA SER A 518 -9.36 -9.77 37.44
C SER A 518 -9.82 -9.95 35.98
N TYR A 519 -9.60 -8.97 35.11
CA TYR A 519 -9.91 -9.02 33.67
C TYR A 519 -8.67 -9.37 32.79
N GLY A 520 -7.59 -9.89 33.40
CA GLY A 520 -6.47 -10.52 32.71
C GLY A 520 -5.24 -9.64 32.47
N GLY A 521 -5.25 -8.40 32.96
CA GLY A 521 -4.10 -7.50 32.90
C GLY A 521 -3.07 -7.75 34.01
N LEU A 522 -1.90 -7.13 33.89
CA LEU A 522 -0.84 -7.13 34.91
C LEU A 522 -0.57 -5.70 35.37
N VAL A 523 -0.36 -5.49 36.67
CA VAL A 523 0.01 -4.18 37.22
C VAL A 523 1.48 -4.18 37.61
N THR A 524 2.22 -3.13 37.24
CA THR A 524 3.63 -2.96 37.59
C THR A 524 3.87 -1.66 38.37
N LYS A 525 4.86 -1.69 39.27
CA LYS A 525 5.45 -0.50 39.90
C LYS A 525 6.65 0.06 39.13
N ASN A 526 7.14 -0.64 38.11
CA ASN A 526 8.22 -0.17 37.25
C ASN A 526 7.64 0.43 35.97
N SER A 527 7.74 1.74 35.86
CA SER A 527 7.30 2.54 34.71
C SER A 527 7.87 2.09 33.35
N ASN A 528 9.04 1.43 33.34
CA ASN A 528 9.68 0.92 32.13
C ASN A 528 9.11 -0.42 31.62
N ASP A 529 8.46 -1.19 32.49
CA ASP A 529 7.81 -2.46 32.13
C ASP A 529 6.38 -2.24 31.60
N ALA A 530 5.83 -1.04 31.77
CA ALA A 530 4.47 -0.69 31.39
C ALA A 530 4.29 -0.60 29.85
N ASN A 531 3.20 -1.19 29.37
CA ASN A 531 2.64 -0.96 28.03
C ASN A 531 1.54 0.12 28.04
N ILE A 532 0.93 0.35 29.20
CA ILE A 532 -0.12 1.35 29.43
C ILE A 532 0.22 2.14 30.70
N VAL A 533 0.00 3.45 30.69
CA VAL A 533 0.05 4.32 31.87
C VAL A 533 -1.33 4.90 32.07
N LEU A 534 -1.93 4.68 33.24
CA LEU A 534 -3.26 5.18 33.59
C LEU A 534 -3.15 6.44 34.45
N HIS A 535 -3.90 7.47 34.06
CA HIS A 535 -3.94 8.79 34.71
C HIS A 535 -5.35 9.08 35.20
N ALA A 536 -5.50 9.76 36.35
CA ALA A 536 -6.81 10.09 36.90
C ALA A 536 -7.50 11.22 36.11
N ALA A 537 -6.72 12.23 35.72
CA ALA A 537 -7.23 13.31 34.90
C ALA A 537 -7.46 12.84 33.46
N THR A 538 -8.66 13.11 32.93
CA THR A 538 -8.98 12.96 31.50
C THR A 538 -8.28 14.02 30.64
N LEU A 539 -7.77 15.08 31.29
CA LEU A 539 -7.04 16.22 30.73
C LEU A 539 -5.69 16.39 31.47
N LEU A 540 -4.57 16.44 30.76
CA LEU A 540 -3.24 16.80 31.32
C LEU A 540 -2.72 18.08 30.65
N SER A 541 -1.88 18.87 31.32
CA SER A 541 -1.19 19.96 30.62
C SER A 541 -0.09 19.41 29.71
N SER A 542 0.28 20.18 28.68
CA SER A 542 1.42 19.83 27.81
C SER A 542 2.74 19.77 28.58
N ASP A 543 2.88 20.56 29.65
CA ASP A 543 4.08 20.66 30.45
C ASP A 543 4.23 19.42 31.35
N ASP A 544 3.16 19.05 32.07
CA ASP A 544 3.12 17.84 32.91
C ASP A 544 3.36 16.57 32.08
N PHE A 545 2.72 16.47 30.91
CA PHE A 545 2.87 15.32 30.03
C PHE A 545 4.30 15.19 29.49
N SER A 546 4.98 16.31 29.24
CA SER A 546 6.39 16.32 28.81
C SER A 546 7.31 15.74 29.88
N VAL A 547 7.11 16.09 31.16
CA VAL A 547 7.90 15.58 32.29
C VAL A 547 7.57 14.11 32.57
N LEU A 548 6.27 13.77 32.60
CA LEU A 548 5.81 12.41 32.85
C LEU A 548 6.34 11.43 31.81
N ARG A 549 6.34 11.77 30.51
CA ARG A 549 6.70 10.79 29.48
C ARG A 549 8.15 10.30 29.56
N TYR A 550 9.09 11.10 30.07
CA TYR A 550 10.47 10.63 30.31
C TYR A 550 10.59 9.56 31.41
N GLN A 551 9.59 9.41 32.27
CA GLN A 551 9.57 8.39 33.32
C GLN A 551 9.16 7.01 32.78
N TYR A 552 8.51 6.94 31.62
CA TYR A 552 7.91 5.72 31.06
C TYR A 552 8.58 5.30 29.76
N LYS A 553 8.38 4.04 29.39
CA LYS A 553 8.79 3.49 28.10
C LYS A 553 8.16 4.29 26.94
N PRO A 554 8.90 4.72 25.90
CA PRO A 554 8.36 5.55 24.82
C PRO A 554 7.14 4.95 24.07
N THR A 555 7.04 3.62 24.06
CA THR A 555 5.92 2.86 23.46
C THR A 555 4.71 2.67 24.38
N ALA A 556 4.76 3.15 25.63
CA ALA A 556 3.65 3.03 26.56
C ALA A 556 2.51 3.97 26.14
N ARG A 557 1.26 3.51 26.27
CA ARG A 557 0.07 4.31 25.95
C ARG A 557 -0.42 5.01 27.21
N HIS A 558 -0.39 6.33 27.22
CA HIS A 558 -0.98 7.13 28.29
C HIS A 558 -2.50 7.22 28.05
N LEU A 559 -3.28 6.72 29.00
CA LEU A 559 -4.75 6.62 28.93
C LEU A 559 -5.37 7.18 30.22
N SER A 560 -6.59 7.69 30.15
CA SER A 560 -7.32 8.04 31.36
C SER A 560 -7.87 6.78 32.04
N ILE A 561 -8.13 6.87 33.34
CA ILE A 561 -8.91 5.87 34.08
C ILE A 561 -10.28 5.63 33.43
N ASP A 562 -10.87 6.63 32.74
CA ASP A 562 -12.18 6.48 32.11
C ASP A 562 -12.17 5.46 30.96
N TRP A 563 -11.07 5.36 30.20
CA TRP A 563 -10.91 4.27 29.21
C TRP A 563 -10.93 2.87 29.86
N LEU A 564 -10.38 2.74 31.09
CA LEU A 564 -10.45 1.50 31.86
C LEU A 564 -11.87 1.25 32.37
N ARG A 565 -12.55 2.28 32.90
CA ARG A 565 -13.95 2.21 33.34
C ARG A 565 -14.88 1.78 32.20
N ASP A 566 -14.75 2.39 31.03
CA ASP A 566 -15.53 2.04 29.83
C ASP A 566 -15.21 0.63 29.33
N SER A 567 -13.94 0.22 29.32
CA SER A 567 -13.55 -1.14 28.94
C SER A 567 -14.10 -2.22 29.89
N LEU A 568 -14.16 -1.93 31.20
CA LEU A 568 -14.77 -2.81 32.20
C LEU A 568 -16.30 -2.85 32.04
N LYS A 569 -16.94 -1.71 31.79
CA LYS A 569 -18.40 -1.55 31.59
C LYS A 569 -18.89 -2.25 30.33
N GLU A 570 -18.18 -2.08 29.21
CA GLU A 570 -18.50 -2.68 27.92
C GLU A 570 -18.05 -4.15 27.79
N GLY A 571 -17.39 -4.71 28.82
CA GLY A 571 -16.93 -6.10 28.84
C GLY A 571 -15.88 -6.44 27.78
N LYS A 572 -15.21 -5.43 27.20
CA LYS A 572 -14.27 -5.55 26.09
C LYS A 572 -13.14 -4.53 26.24
N CYS A 573 -11.91 -4.88 25.84
CA CYS A 573 -10.85 -3.87 25.74
C CYS A 573 -11.28 -2.85 24.68
N MET A 574 -11.59 -1.62 25.09
CA MET A 574 -11.96 -0.56 24.16
C MET A 574 -10.77 -0.25 23.26
N ALA A 575 -11.06 0.09 21.99
CA ALA A 575 -10.03 0.59 21.09
C ALA A 575 -9.31 1.76 21.76
N TYR A 576 -7.98 1.78 21.72
CA TYR A 576 -7.22 2.91 22.24
C TYR A 576 -7.70 4.17 21.52
N PRO A 577 -8.11 5.23 22.25
CA PRO A 577 -8.55 6.44 21.61
C PRO A 577 -7.44 6.99 20.72
N ILE A 578 -7.81 7.56 19.58
CA ILE A 578 -6.88 8.21 18.63
C ILE A 578 -6.15 9.40 19.29
N TYR A 579 -6.69 9.85 20.43
CA TYR A 579 -6.16 10.87 21.31
C TYR A 579 -5.90 10.19 22.67
N ALA A 580 -4.61 9.97 22.99
CA ALA A 580 -4.19 9.79 24.37
C ALA A 580 -4.65 10.99 25.22
N VAL A 581 -4.66 10.84 26.56
CA VAL A 581 -5.15 11.82 27.57
C VAL A 581 -5.13 13.26 27.05
N VAL A 582 -6.30 13.88 26.94
CA VAL A 582 -6.48 15.11 26.16
C VAL A 582 -5.56 16.19 26.70
N LEU A 583 -4.68 16.74 25.86
CA LEU A 583 -3.80 17.81 26.31
C LEU A 583 -4.60 19.12 26.40
N GLN A 584 -4.56 19.78 27.56
CA GLN A 584 -4.86 21.21 27.63
C GLN A 584 -3.77 21.96 26.86
N GLN A 585 -4.04 22.24 25.58
CA GLN A 585 -3.39 23.35 24.90
C GLN A 585 -3.71 24.62 25.68
N GLN A 586 -2.69 25.39 26.06
CA GLN A 586 -2.90 26.73 26.60
C GLN A 586 -3.60 27.57 25.52
N GLN A 587 -4.88 27.91 25.72
CA GLN A 587 -5.54 28.99 24.98
C GLN A 587 -4.93 30.33 25.42
N LYS A 588 -3.70 30.59 24.98
CA LYS A 588 -3.16 31.94 24.95
C LYS A 588 -3.86 32.69 23.82
N LEU A 589 -4.92 33.41 24.18
CA LEU A 589 -5.34 34.57 23.41
C LEU A 589 -4.17 35.55 23.38
N LEU A 590 -3.64 35.81 22.18
CA LEU A 590 -3.22 37.12 21.66
C LEU A 590 -2.74 36.95 20.21
#